data_AF-Q8EL61-F1
#
_entry.id   AF-Q8EL61-F1
#
_cell.length_a   1.000
_cell.length_b   1.000
_cell.length_c   1.000
_cell.angle_alpha   90.00
_cell.angle_beta   90.00
_cell.angle_gamma   90.00
#
_symmetry.space_group_name_H-M   'P 1'
#
loop_
_entity.id
_entity.type
_entity.pdbx_description
1 polymer ?
#
loop_
_entity_poly.entity_id
_entity_poly.type
_entity_poly.pdbx_seq_one_letter_code
_entity_poly.pdbx_strand_id
1 'polypeptide(L)'
;MGEIKLNRSPVEQKLQDYESAVNQVKLEGTADIRGKNNVEVVEKINRLNQRLEELTERYREISTKHLSTAYRALDNLEEEERMAAKGIEMIES
;
A
#
# COMPACT_ATOMS: atom_id res chain seq x y z
N MET A 1 -2.52 22.00 -26.08
CA MET A 1 -1.96 21.20 -24.98
C MET A 1 -3.11 20.93 -24.03
N GLY A 2 -3.42 19.67 -23.74
CA GLY A 2 -4.51 19.35 -22.81
C GLY A 2 -4.01 19.53 -21.39
N GLU A 3 -4.63 20.41 -20.61
CA GLU A 3 -4.49 20.38 -19.15
C GLU A 3 -4.91 18.98 -18.68
N ILE A 4 -3.99 18.29 -18.02
CA ILE A 4 -4.37 17.14 -17.20
C ILE A 4 -4.97 17.77 -15.95
N LYS A 5 -6.29 17.62 -15.76
CA LYS A 5 -6.96 17.96 -14.51
C LYS A 5 -6.95 16.74 -13.62
N LEU A 6 -6.37 16.86 -12.43
CA LEU A 6 -6.33 15.81 -11.44
C LEU A 6 -7.74 15.51 -10.94
N ASN A 7 -8.29 14.37 -11.34
CA ASN A 7 -9.49 13.85 -10.69
C ASN A 7 -9.04 13.07 -9.44
N ARG A 8 -8.95 13.78 -8.31
CA ARG A 8 -8.40 13.27 -7.04
C ARG A 8 -9.24 12.14 -6.44
N SER A 9 -10.57 12.26 -6.45
CA SER A 9 -11.46 11.33 -5.74
C SER A 9 -11.34 9.87 -6.20
N PRO A 10 -11.30 9.55 -7.52
CA PRO A 10 -11.06 8.19 -7.98
C PRO A 10 -9.70 7.61 -7.57
N VAL A 11 -8.66 8.46 -7.48
CA VAL A 11 -7.32 8.00 -7.09
C VAL A 11 -7.27 7.73 -5.59
N GLU A 12 -7.80 8.61 -4.76
CA GLU A 12 -7.91 8.40 -3.31
C GLU A 12 -8.73 7.16 -2.98
N GLN A 13 -9.84 6.94 -3.69
CA GLN A 13 -10.65 5.73 -3.54
C GLN A 13 -9.82 4.47 -3.82
N LYS A 14 -9.00 4.47 -4.87
CA LYS A 14 -8.11 3.34 -5.19
C LYS A 14 -7.01 3.13 -4.16
N LEU A 15 -6.49 4.20 -3.56
CA LEU A 15 -5.53 4.11 -2.46
C LEU A 15 -6.19 3.53 -1.20
N GLN A 16 -7.42 3.93 -0.88
CA GLN A 16 -8.20 3.35 0.23
C GLN A 16 -8.53 1.87 0.02
N ASP A 17 -8.91 1.49 -1.20
CA ASP A 17 -9.14 0.09 -1.56
C ASP A 17 -7.86 -0.74 -1.38
N TYR A 18 -6.70 -0.19 -1.79
CA TYR A 18 -5.40 -0.83 -1.62
C TYR A 18 -5.00 -0.96 -0.15
N GLU A 19 -5.16 0.08 0.65
CA GLU A 19 -4.93 0.05 2.10
C GLU A 19 -5.79 -1.02 2.78
N SER A 20 -7.07 -1.10 2.41
CA SER A 20 -8.00 -2.10 2.92
C SER A 20 -7.54 -3.52 2.56
N ALA A 21 -7.09 -3.74 1.33
CA ALA A 21 -6.59 -5.04 0.89
C ALA A 21 -5.30 -5.46 1.64
N VAL A 22 -4.37 -4.53 1.85
CA VAL A 22 -3.13 -4.77 2.61
C VAL A 22 -3.43 -5.13 4.07
N ASN A 23 -4.38 -4.44 4.69
CA ASN A 23 -4.78 -4.70 6.07
C ASN A 23 -5.52 -6.04 6.24
N GLN A 24 -6.19 -6.51 5.19
CA GLN A 24 -6.88 -7.81 5.18
C GLN A 24 -5.93 -9.01 5.00
N VAL A 25 -4.66 -8.80 4.63
CA VAL A 25 -3.67 -9.88 4.56
C VAL A 25 -3.43 -10.40 5.98
N LYS A 26 -4.15 -11.46 6.33
CA LYS A 26 -3.98 -12.23 7.56
C LYS A 26 -3.29 -13.54 7.22
N LEU A 27 -2.34 -13.93 8.07
CA LEU A 27 -1.84 -15.30 8.06
C LEU A 27 -2.90 -16.17 8.71
N GLU A 28 -3.61 -16.96 7.91
CA GLU A 28 -4.41 -18.03 8.47
C GLU A 28 -3.48 -19.04 9.13
N GLY A 29 -3.67 -19.20 10.43
CA GLY A 29 -2.83 -19.99 11.31
C GLY A 29 -2.59 -21.39 10.77
N THR A 30 -1.33 -21.76 10.85
CA THR A 30 -0.75 -22.95 10.25
C THR A 30 -1.31 -24.21 10.89
N ALA A 31 -1.56 -25.24 10.08
CA ALA A 31 -2.14 -26.51 10.50
C ALA A 31 -1.53 -27.03 11.81
N ASP A 32 -2.37 -27.29 12.83
CA ASP A 32 -1.94 -27.91 14.08
C ASP A 32 -1.50 -29.36 13.80
N ILE A 33 -0.19 -29.59 13.82
CA ILE A 33 0.45 -30.88 13.55
C ILE A 33 0.89 -31.60 14.84
N ARG A 34 0.43 -31.15 16.02
CA ARG A 34 0.67 -31.87 17.28
C ARG A 34 0.23 -33.33 17.15
N GLY A 35 1.21 -34.25 17.23
CA GLY A 35 0.97 -35.70 17.17
C GLY A 35 1.69 -36.44 16.04
N LYS A 36 2.33 -35.75 15.08
CA LYS A 36 3.18 -36.41 14.07
C LYS A 36 4.64 -36.48 14.56
N ASN A 37 5.11 -37.68 14.86
CA ASN A 37 6.42 -38.04 15.44
C ASN A 37 7.67 -37.71 14.57
N ASN A 38 7.64 -36.66 13.75
CA ASN A 38 8.81 -36.18 13.00
C ASN A 38 9.12 -34.76 13.43
N VAL A 39 9.93 -34.63 14.50
CA VAL A 39 10.42 -33.36 15.06
C VAL A 39 10.97 -32.44 13.97
N GLU A 40 11.67 -33.00 12.98
CA GLU A 40 12.22 -32.26 11.84
C GLU A 40 11.14 -31.60 10.96
N VAL A 41 9.98 -32.23 10.78
CA VAL A 41 8.86 -31.68 10.01
C VAL A 41 8.19 -30.55 10.76
N VAL A 42 8.04 -30.69 12.08
CA VAL A 42 7.51 -29.62 12.96
C VAL A 42 8.43 -28.40 12.93
N GLU A 43 9.74 -28.60 13.04
CA GLU A 43 10.72 -27.51 12.96
C GLU A 43 10.75 -26.81 11.60
N LYS A 44 10.59 -27.56 10.50
CA LYS A 44 10.50 -26.97 9.16
C LYS A 44 9.23 -26.14 8.99
N ILE A 45 8.10 -26.61 9.52
CA ILE A 45 6.83 -25.87 9.48
C ILE A 45 6.92 -24.60 10.33
N ASN A 46 7.44 -24.68 11.56
CA ASN A 46 7.63 -23.49 12.39
C ASN A 46 8.52 -22.43 11.71
N ARG A 47 9.62 -22.87 11.06
CA ARG A 47 10.49 -21.95 10.29
C ARG A 47 9.77 -21.34 9.08
N LEU A 48 8.91 -22.10 8.41
CA LEU A 48 8.09 -21.57 7.32
C LEU A 48 7.09 -20.54 7.83
N ASN A 49 6.45 -20.80 8.96
CA ASN A 49 5.49 -19.88 9.58
C ASN A 49 6.15 -18.55 9.91
N GLN A 50 7.31 -18.60 10.57
CA GLN A 50 8.08 -17.40 10.91
C GLN A 50 8.48 -16.62 9.65
N ARG A 51 8.91 -17.29 8.58
CA ARG A 51 9.24 -16.62 7.31
C ARG A 51 8.01 -15.97 6.65
N LEU A 52 6.84 -16.60 6.75
CA LEU A 52 5.59 -16.07 6.24
C LEU A 52 5.13 -14.84 7.05
N GLU A 53 5.30 -14.87 8.37
CA GLU A 53 5.10 -13.71 9.26
C GLU A 53 6.01 -12.54 8.87
N GLU A 54 7.32 -12.80 8.74
CA GLU A 54 8.29 -11.78 8.32
C GLU A 54 7.97 -11.22 6.92
N LEU A 55 7.55 -12.06 5.98
CA LEU A 55 7.18 -11.62 4.63
C LEU A 55 5.93 -10.75 4.64
N THR A 56 4.92 -11.13 5.43
CA THR A 56 3.67 -10.39 5.58
C THR A 56 3.92 -9.02 6.18
N GLU A 57 4.78 -8.94 7.20
CA GLU A 57 5.12 -7.67 7.83
C GLU A 57 5.90 -6.76 6.87
N ARG A 58 6.89 -7.30 6.14
CA ARG A 58 7.61 -6.55 5.11
C ARG A 58 6.69 -6.05 4.00
N TYR A 59 5.74 -6.87 3.57
CA TYR A 59 4.75 -6.48 2.57
C TYR A 59 3.90 -5.29 3.05
N ARG A 60 3.46 -5.33 4.31
CA ARG A 60 2.73 -4.21 4.93
C ARG A 60 3.57 -2.94 5.00
N GLU A 61 4.81 -3.02 5.47
CA GLU A 61 5.70 -1.86 5.54
C GLU A 61 5.92 -1.19 4.18
N ILE A 62 6.21 -1.99 3.15
CA ILE A 62 6.43 -1.49 1.78
C ILE A 62 5.15 -0.86 1.24
N SER A 63 4.00 -1.51 1.45
CA SER A 63 2.71 -1.01 1.01
C SER A 63 2.32 0.31 1.67
N THR A 64 2.56 0.45 2.98
CA THR A 64 2.32 1.70 3.71
C THR A 64 3.22 2.83 3.21
N LYS A 65 4.50 2.54 2.91
CA LYS A 65 5.40 3.52 2.29
C LYS A 65 4.91 3.95 0.91
N HIS A 66 4.44 3.02 0.09
CA HIS A 66 3.87 3.32 -1.23
C HIS A 66 2.61 4.19 -1.11
N LEU A 67 1.68 3.86 -0.21
CA LEU A 67 0.50 4.68 0.06
C LEU A 67 0.87 6.10 0.45
N SER A 68 1.79 6.25 1.42
CA SER A 68 2.25 7.57 1.86
C SER A 68 2.88 8.38 0.73
N THR A 69 3.67 7.73 -0.14
CA THR A 69 4.28 8.37 -1.30
C THR A 69 3.23 8.78 -2.34
N ALA A 70 2.22 7.95 -2.56
CA ALA A 70 1.14 8.23 -3.51
C ALA A 70 0.27 9.41 -3.05
N TYR A 71 -0.07 9.48 -1.76
CA TYR A 71 -0.80 10.63 -1.21
C TYR A 71 0.00 11.94 -1.34
N ARG A 72 1.32 11.91 -1.05
CA ARG A 72 2.17 13.09 -1.26
C ARG A 72 2.25 13.52 -2.73
N ALA A 73 2.27 12.56 -3.65
CA ALA A 73 2.25 12.88 -5.07
C ALA A 73 0.94 13.55 -5.49
N LEU A 74 -0.20 13.11 -4.95
CA LEU A 74 -1.49 13.77 -5.16
C LEU A 74 -1.49 15.20 -4.63
N ASP A 75 -0.99 15.42 -3.41
CA ASP A 75 -0.92 16.75 -2.81
C ASP A 75 -0.03 17.70 -3.62
N ASN A 76 1.12 17.22 -4.09
CA ASN A 76 2.04 18.01 -4.93
C ASN A 76 1.41 18.37 -6.27
N LEU A 77 0.72 17.42 -6.92
CA LEU A 77 0.04 17.65 -8.19
C LEU A 77 -1.08 18.70 -8.05
N GLU A 78 -1.84 18.65 -6.96
CA GLU A 78 -2.89 19.64 -6.69
C GLU A 78 -2.30 21.04 -6.48
N GLU A 79 -1.19 21.16 -5.76
CA GLU A 79 -0.54 22.45 -5.56
C GLU A 79 0.07 22.99 -6.86
N GLU A 80 0.66 22.12 -7.70
CA GLU A 80 1.16 22.50 -9.03
C GLU A 80 0.03 22.99 -9.95
N GLU A 81 -1.11 22.30 -9.98
CA GLU A 81 -2.30 22.74 -10.72
C GLU A 81 -2.81 24.10 -10.23
N ARG A 82 -2.87 24.29 -8.90
CA ARG A 82 -3.31 25.56 -8.31
C ARG A 82 -2.36 26.71 -8.63
N MET A 83 -1.05 26.47 -8.60
CA MET A 83 -0.04 27.46 -8.98
C MET A 83 -0.13 27.80 -10.46
N ALA A 84 -0.31 26.81 -11.33
CA ALA A 84 -0.48 27.02 -12.77
C ALA A 84 -1.74 27.85 -13.06
N ALA A 85 -2.87 27.53 -12.44
CA ALA A 85 -4.12 28.28 -12.59
C ALA A 85 -3.97 29.75 -12.17
N LYS A 86 -3.34 30.02 -11.02
CA LYS A 86 -3.04 31.40 -10.57
C LYS A 86 -2.12 32.13 -11.54
N GLY A 87 -1.11 31.44 -12.09
CA GLY A 87 -0.20 32.03 -13.07
C GLY A 87 -0.92 32.45 -14.36
N ILE A 88 -1.88 31.64 -14.82
CA ILE A 88 -2.71 31.95 -15.98
C ILE A 88 -3.61 33.16 -15.68
N GLU A 89 -4.30 33.21 -14.54
CA GLU A 89 -5.14 34.35 -14.14
C GLU A 89 -4.34 35.68 -14.11
N MET A 90 -3.08 35.64 -13.68
CA MET A 90 -2.20 36.82 -13.65
C MET A 90 -1.72 37.27 -15.03
N ILE A 91 -1.68 36.38 -16.03
CA ILE A 91 -1.28 36.70 -17.41
C ILE A 91 -2.47 37.20 -18.23
N GLU A 92 -3.69 36.76 -17.90
CA GLU A 92 -4.94 37.18 -18.55
C GLU A 92 -5.53 38.50 -17.98
N SER A 93 -4.95 39.03 -16.89
CA SER A 93 -5.33 40.31 -16.24
C SER A 93 -4.48 41.48 -16.71
#